data_AF-X1EKZ9-F1
#
_entry.id   AF-X1EKZ9-F1
#
_cell.length_a   1.000
_cell.length_b   1.000
_cell.length_c   1.000
_cell.angle_alpha   90.00
_cell.angle_beta   90.00
_cell.angle_gamma   90.00
#
_symmetry.space_group_name_H-M   'P 1'
#
loop_
_entity.id
_entity.type
_entity.pdbx_description
1 polymer ?
#
loop_
_entity_poly.entity_id
_entity_poly.type
_entity_poly.pdbx_seq_one_letter_code
_entity_poly.pdbx_strand_id
1 'polypeptide(L)'
;KSGFTISRDIFHNQYKSLDKISWEEKSVLTIFILLALAWLTRADIVIGSFTIYGWSGLFPNPEYITDGVVAIILAGLLYILPGKRAPRIMDWETTKKLPWGIILLFGGGFALAGGFMSSGLSSWIGQQLQGAGSLSPIVVIGSICTLLTF
;
A
#
# COMPACT_ATOMS: atom_id res chain seq x y z
N LYS A 1 -9.78 32.56 22.45
CA LYS A 1 -9.61 31.23 21.80
C LYS A 1 -8.42 30.56 22.47
N SER A 2 -8.66 29.74 23.50
CA SER A 2 -7.61 29.04 24.23
C SER A 2 -7.01 27.95 23.34
N GLY A 3 -5.70 27.97 23.18
CA GLY A 3 -4.96 26.92 22.48
C GLY A 3 -5.05 25.62 23.27
N PHE A 4 -5.52 24.56 22.62
CA PHE A 4 -5.46 23.20 23.14
C PHE A 4 -3.98 22.79 23.20
N THR A 5 -3.33 23.04 24.33
CA THR A 5 -1.97 22.57 24.58
C THR A 5 -2.08 21.10 24.97
N ILE A 6 -1.66 20.21 24.06
CA ILE A 6 -1.60 18.77 24.35
C ILE A 6 -0.47 18.56 25.37
N SER A 7 -0.82 18.58 26.65
CA SER A 7 0.11 18.31 27.74
C SER A 7 0.56 16.85 27.67
N ARG A 8 1.87 16.61 27.83
CA ARG A 8 2.48 15.26 27.83
C ARG A 8 1.81 14.31 28.85
N ASP A 9 1.24 14.88 29.90
CA ASP A 9 0.52 14.17 30.95
C ASP A 9 -0.69 13.39 30.43
N ILE A 10 -1.34 13.87 29.35
CA ILE A 10 -2.48 13.19 28.73
C ILE A 10 -2.04 11.85 28.13
N PHE A 11 -0.91 11.83 27.40
CA PHE A 11 -0.37 10.59 26.82
C PHE A 11 0.10 9.62 27.91
N HIS A 12 0.75 10.14 28.96
CA HIS A 12 1.25 9.31 30.05
C HIS A 12 0.10 8.68 30.85
N ASN A 13 -0.98 9.44 31.09
CA ASN A 13 -2.18 8.95 31.75
C ASN A 13 -2.94 7.93 30.88
N GLN A 14 -3.05 8.16 29.57
CA GLN A 14 -3.65 7.16 28.67
C GLN A 14 -2.79 5.90 28.58
N TYR A 15 -1.47 6.00 28.46
CA TYR A 15 -0.58 4.85 28.45
C TYR A 15 -0.67 4.03 29.75
N LYS A 16 -0.75 4.70 30.91
CA LYS A 16 -0.99 4.04 32.21
C LYS A 16 -2.37 3.39 32.33
N SER A 17 -3.36 3.90 31.58
CA SER A 17 -4.70 3.32 31.54
C SER A 17 -4.83 2.13 30.60
N LEU A 18 -3.83 1.89 29.74
CA LEU A 18 -3.80 0.70 28.88
C LEU A 18 -3.53 -0.53 29.74
N ASP A 19 -4.38 -1.52 29.57
CA ASP A 19 -4.21 -2.82 30.22
C ASP A 19 -3.07 -3.61 29.55
N LYS A 20 -2.70 -4.76 30.14
CA LYS A 20 -1.63 -5.60 29.56
C LYS A 20 -1.96 -6.01 28.13
N ILE A 21 -0.94 -6.06 27.26
CA ILE A 21 -1.09 -6.49 25.87
C ILE A 21 -1.81 -7.84 25.80
N SER A 22 -2.89 -7.87 25.02
CA SER A 22 -3.70 -9.06 24.82
C SER A 22 -2.98 -10.08 23.93
N TRP A 23 -3.47 -11.32 23.97
CA TRP A 23 -2.95 -12.38 23.10
C TRP A 23 -3.17 -12.05 21.62
N GLU A 24 -4.32 -11.47 21.32
CA GLU A 24 -4.73 -11.05 19.99
C GLU A 24 -3.81 -9.95 19.46
N GLU A 25 -3.54 -8.91 20.24
CA GLU A 25 -2.61 -7.83 19.86
C GLU A 25 -1.19 -8.35 19.62
N LYS A 26 -0.70 -9.26 20.48
CA LYS A 26 0.61 -9.89 20.28
C LYS A 26 0.66 -10.72 19.00
N SER A 27 -0.42 -11.42 18.68
CA SER A 27 -0.52 -12.24 17.47
C SER A 27 -0.56 -11.38 16.20
N VAL A 28 -1.37 -10.31 16.21
CA VAL A 28 -1.42 -9.33 15.11
C VAL A 28 -0.06 -8.66 14.91
N LEU A 29 0.63 -8.27 15.99
CA LEU A 29 1.97 -7.70 15.92
C LEU A 29 2.97 -8.68 15.32
N THR A 30 2.88 -9.96 15.68
CA THR A 30 3.74 -11.02 15.12
C THR A 30 3.51 -11.15 13.60
N ILE A 31 2.25 -11.23 13.16
CA ILE A 31 1.90 -11.29 11.74
C ILE A 31 2.34 -10.04 10.99
N PHE A 32 2.22 -8.87 11.60
CA PHE A 32 2.68 -7.60 11.01
C PHE A 32 4.20 -7.58 10.81
N ILE A 33 4.98 -8.04 11.80
CA ILE A 33 6.44 -8.16 11.65
C ILE A 33 6.79 -9.17 10.57
N LEU A 34 6.09 -10.32 10.52
CA LEU A 34 6.26 -11.31 9.45
C LEU A 34 5.93 -10.72 8.07
N LEU A 35 4.88 -9.91 7.94
CA LEU A 35 4.54 -9.22 6.70
C LEU A 35 5.65 -8.27 6.26
N ALA A 36 6.17 -7.45 7.18
CA ALA A 36 7.25 -6.50 6.87
C ALA A 36 8.52 -7.24 6.44
N LEU A 37 8.89 -8.32 7.12
CA LEU A 37 10.04 -9.15 6.76
C LEU A 37 9.82 -9.84 5.41
N ALA A 38 8.62 -10.37 5.18
CA ALA A 38 8.27 -11.02 3.91
C ALA A 38 8.36 -10.02 2.74
N TRP A 39 7.87 -8.78 2.88
CA TRP A 39 8.03 -7.75 1.86
C TRP A 39 9.48 -7.36 1.62
N LEU A 40 10.24 -7.10 2.69
CA LEU A 40 11.63 -6.66 2.59
C LEU A 40 12.51 -7.70 1.90
N THR A 41 12.31 -8.98 2.21
CA THR A 41 13.12 -10.09 1.68
C THR A 41 12.53 -10.70 0.40
N ARG A 42 11.44 -10.14 -0.15
CA ARG A 42 10.76 -10.69 -1.33
C ARG A 42 11.60 -10.62 -2.58
N ALA A 43 12.10 -9.43 -2.90
CA ALA A 43 12.88 -9.16 -4.10
C ALA A 43 14.38 -9.27 -3.82
N ASP A 44 15.16 -9.46 -4.88
CA ASP A 44 16.62 -9.51 -4.76
C ASP A 44 17.17 -8.18 -4.26
N ILE A 45 18.03 -8.25 -3.23
CA ILE A 45 18.65 -7.07 -2.64
C ILE A 45 20.10 -7.03 -3.13
N VAL A 46 20.39 -6.08 -4.03
CA VAL A 46 21.73 -5.85 -4.56
C VAL A 46 22.44 -4.80 -3.70
N ILE A 47 23.50 -5.20 -2.99
CA ILE A 47 24.34 -4.31 -2.17
C ILE A 47 25.75 -4.35 -2.75
N GLY A 48 26.05 -3.41 -3.65
CA GLY A 48 27.34 -3.32 -4.33
C GLY A 48 27.63 -4.55 -5.17
N SER A 49 28.62 -5.35 -4.76
CA SER A 49 29.01 -6.60 -5.43
C SER A 49 28.35 -7.86 -4.85
N PHE A 50 27.50 -7.73 -3.83
CA PHE A 50 26.82 -8.87 -3.19
C PHE A 50 25.32 -8.80 -3.48
N THR A 51 24.76 -9.92 -3.95
CA THR A 51 23.31 -10.06 -4.19
C THR A 51 22.73 -11.05 -3.20
N ILE A 52 21.82 -10.58 -2.35
CA ILE A 52 21.00 -11.46 -1.52
C ILE A 52 19.77 -11.82 -2.35
N TYR A 53 19.66 -13.10 -2.71
CA TYR A 53 18.50 -13.61 -3.44
C TYR A 53 17.26 -13.53 -2.56
N GLY A 54 16.22 -12.89 -3.08
CA GLY A 54 14.92 -12.81 -2.44
C GLY A 54 14.20 -14.15 -2.48
N TRP A 55 13.31 -14.38 -1.51
CA TRP A 55 12.59 -15.66 -1.44
C TRP A 55 11.59 -15.86 -2.58
N SER A 56 11.21 -14.79 -3.31
CA SER A 56 10.34 -14.93 -4.51
C SER A 56 10.98 -15.79 -5.60
N GLY A 57 12.31 -15.82 -5.68
CA GLY A 57 13.08 -16.66 -6.61
C GLY A 57 12.98 -18.16 -6.35
N LEU A 58 12.43 -18.57 -5.19
CA LEU A 58 12.18 -20.00 -4.90
C LEU A 58 11.02 -20.57 -5.72
N PHE A 59 10.20 -19.71 -6.33
CA PHE A 59 9.04 -20.10 -7.12
C PHE A 59 9.35 -20.07 -8.62
N PRO A 60 8.70 -20.93 -9.43
CA PRO A 60 8.93 -20.98 -10.89
C PRO A 60 8.64 -19.66 -11.59
N ASN A 61 7.70 -18.87 -11.06
CA ASN A 61 7.28 -17.58 -11.63
C ASN A 61 7.30 -16.50 -10.53
N PRO A 62 8.48 -15.92 -10.23
CA PRO A 62 8.63 -14.91 -9.17
C PRO A 62 7.77 -13.66 -9.39
N GLU A 63 7.48 -13.31 -10.65
CA GLU A 63 6.69 -12.14 -11.03
C GLU A 63 5.26 -12.15 -10.48
N TYR A 64 4.66 -13.34 -10.28
CA TYR A 64 3.32 -13.45 -9.70
C TYR A 64 3.31 -13.26 -8.19
N ILE A 65 4.46 -13.32 -7.53
CA ILE A 65 4.58 -13.08 -6.09
C ILE A 65 4.72 -11.58 -5.85
N THR A 66 3.57 -10.92 -5.94
CA THR A 66 3.46 -9.48 -5.68
C THR A 66 3.28 -9.18 -4.19
N ASP A 67 3.57 -7.94 -3.77
CA ASP A 67 3.32 -7.49 -2.39
C ASP A 67 1.86 -7.70 -1.97
N GLY A 68 0.93 -7.57 -2.92
CA GLY A 68 -0.49 -7.82 -2.72
C GLY A 68 -0.81 -9.29 -2.41
N VAL A 69 -0.16 -10.24 -3.09
CA VAL A 69 -0.34 -11.68 -2.83
C VAL A 69 0.11 -12.02 -1.41
N VAL A 70 1.28 -11.51 -0.98
CA VAL A 70 1.81 -11.70 0.38
C VAL A 70 0.85 -11.14 1.42
N ALA A 71 0.34 -9.92 1.19
CA ALA A 71 -0.62 -9.27 2.08
C ALA A 71 -1.92 -10.07 2.23
N ILE A 72 -2.49 -10.58 1.12
CA ILE A 72 -3.72 -11.38 1.14
C ILE A 72 -3.50 -12.70 1.89
N ILE A 73 -2.37 -13.38 1.70
CA ILE A 73 -2.06 -14.63 2.40
C ILE A 73 -1.96 -14.40 3.91
N LEU A 74 -1.21 -13.39 4.35
CA LEU A 74 -1.04 -13.10 5.78
C LEU A 74 -2.32 -12.54 6.43
N ALA A 75 -3.12 -11.75 5.70
CA ALA A 75 -4.44 -11.34 6.15
C ALA A 75 -5.39 -12.54 6.27
N GLY A 76 -5.34 -13.47 5.31
CA GLY A 76 -6.08 -14.73 5.36
C GLY A 76 -5.66 -15.61 6.54
N LEU A 77 -4.38 -15.59 6.91
CA LEU A 77 -3.88 -16.32 8.09
C LEU A 77 -4.52 -15.82 9.40
N LEU A 78 -4.80 -14.51 9.52
CA LEU A 78 -5.51 -13.94 10.69
C LEU A 78 -6.95 -14.46 10.82
N TYR A 79 -7.58 -14.89 9.73
CA TYR A 79 -8.90 -15.53 9.74
C TYR A 79 -8.86 -16.99 10.20
N ILE A 80 -7.68 -17.60 10.27
CA ILE A 80 -7.49 -19.00 10.70
C ILE A 80 -6.99 -19.06 12.14
N LEU A 81 -6.15 -18.10 12.55
CA LEU A 81 -5.56 -18.08 13.88
C LEU A 81 -6.60 -17.88 14.99
N PRO A 82 -6.62 -18.74 16.03
CA PRO A 82 -7.58 -18.64 17.12
C PRO A 82 -7.25 -17.48 18.07
N GLY A 83 -8.29 -16.76 18.48
CA GLY A 83 -8.21 -15.80 19.58
C GLY A 83 -8.43 -16.49 20.94
N LYS A 84 -8.12 -15.80 22.03
CA LYS A 84 -8.50 -16.23 23.40
C LYS A 84 -9.86 -15.67 23.80
N ARG A 85 -10.19 -14.46 23.35
CA ARG A 85 -11.46 -13.77 23.64
C ARG A 85 -12.52 -13.99 22.55
N ALA A 86 -12.11 -14.46 21.38
CA ALA A 86 -12.96 -14.74 20.24
C ALA A 86 -12.50 -16.01 19.53
N PRO A 87 -13.37 -16.70 18.77
CA PRO A 87 -12.99 -17.91 18.04
C PRO A 87 -11.80 -17.74 17.09
N ARG A 88 -11.61 -16.52 16.53
CA ARG A 88 -10.55 -16.17 15.58
C ARG A 88 -10.10 -14.73 15.79
N ILE A 89 -8.89 -14.39 15.32
CA ILE A 89 -8.34 -13.03 15.45
C ILE A 89 -9.10 -12.03 14.58
N MET A 90 -9.44 -12.41 13.34
CA MET A 90 -10.22 -11.57 12.43
C MET A 90 -11.53 -12.22 12.00
N ASP A 91 -12.56 -11.41 11.84
CA ASP A 91 -13.90 -11.79 11.41
C ASP A 91 -14.34 -11.00 10.17
N TRP A 92 -15.39 -11.51 9.51
CA TRP A 92 -15.89 -10.91 8.28
C TRP A 92 -16.45 -9.49 8.49
N GLU A 93 -17.03 -9.22 9.67
CA GLU A 93 -17.53 -7.89 10.02
C GLU A 93 -16.43 -6.83 10.02
N THR A 94 -15.19 -7.19 10.38
CA THR A 94 -14.04 -6.29 10.27
C THR A 94 -13.73 -5.96 8.82
N THR A 95 -13.76 -6.93 7.91
CA THR A 95 -13.47 -6.72 6.48
C THR A 95 -14.56 -5.90 5.76
N LYS A 96 -15.81 -5.91 6.22
CA LYS A 96 -16.85 -5.01 5.69
C LYS A 96 -16.53 -3.53 5.88
N LYS A 97 -15.70 -3.17 6.86
CA LYS A 97 -15.27 -1.79 7.13
C LYS A 97 -14.22 -1.29 6.15
N LEU A 98 -13.69 -2.15 5.27
CA LEU A 98 -12.74 -1.73 4.25
C LEU A 98 -13.40 -0.77 3.26
N PRO A 99 -12.68 0.26 2.78
CA PRO A 99 -13.21 1.22 1.82
C PRO A 99 -13.21 0.63 0.41
N TRP A 100 -14.15 -0.28 0.12
CA TRP A 100 -14.27 -0.97 -1.17
C TRP A 100 -14.39 -0.02 -2.37
N GLY A 101 -15.00 1.14 -2.18
CA GLY A 101 -15.10 2.18 -3.21
C GLY A 101 -13.73 2.69 -3.66
N ILE A 102 -12.76 2.84 -2.75
CA ILE A 102 -11.39 3.28 -3.08
C ILE A 102 -10.67 2.19 -3.88
N ILE A 103 -10.83 0.92 -3.50
CA ILE A 103 -10.24 -0.21 -4.20
C ILE A 103 -10.78 -0.30 -5.64
N LEU A 104 -12.09 -0.19 -5.82
CA LEU A 104 -12.73 -0.19 -7.13
C LEU A 104 -12.34 1.04 -7.97
N LEU A 105 -12.21 2.21 -7.36
CA LEU A 105 -11.77 3.43 -8.05
C LEU A 105 -10.36 3.27 -8.63
N PHE A 106 -9.41 2.76 -7.83
CA PHE A 106 -8.06 2.51 -8.32
C PHE A 106 -8.04 1.42 -9.39
N GLY A 107 -8.77 0.32 -9.18
CA GLY A 107 -8.89 -0.75 -10.18
C GLY A 107 -9.47 -0.27 -11.51
N GLY A 108 -10.51 0.56 -11.47
CA GLY A 108 -11.10 1.21 -12.63
C GLY A 108 -10.14 2.18 -13.33
N GLY A 109 -9.36 2.95 -12.56
CA GLY A 109 -8.32 3.83 -13.09
C GLY A 109 -7.22 3.07 -13.83
N PHE A 110 -6.73 1.95 -13.26
CA PHE A 110 -5.75 1.09 -13.91
C PHE A 110 -6.31 0.40 -15.16
N ALA A 111 -7.57 -0.05 -15.12
CA ALA A 111 -8.24 -0.64 -16.27
C ALA A 111 -8.40 0.37 -17.42
N LEU A 112 -8.81 1.61 -17.11
CA LEU A 112 -8.92 2.69 -18.09
C LEU A 112 -7.55 3.05 -18.68
N ALA A 113 -6.52 3.19 -17.83
CA ALA A 113 -5.15 3.42 -18.29
C ALA A 113 -4.66 2.31 -19.23
N GLY A 114 -4.89 1.05 -18.86
CA GLY A 114 -4.62 -0.11 -19.72
C GLY A 114 -5.40 -0.07 -21.03
N GLY A 115 -6.66 0.38 -21.01
CA GLY A 115 -7.50 0.59 -22.19
C GLY A 115 -6.97 1.68 -23.12
N PHE A 116 -6.43 2.79 -22.59
CA PHE A 116 -5.81 3.83 -23.39
C PHE A 116 -4.50 3.37 -24.05
N MET A 117 -3.73 2.53 -23.35
CA MET A 117 -2.53 1.91 -23.90
C MET A 117 -2.87 0.89 -25.00
N SER A 118 -3.82 -0.02 -24.76
CA SER A 118 -4.16 -1.09 -25.71
C SER A 118 -4.92 -0.59 -26.95
N SER A 119 -5.73 0.46 -26.80
CA SER A 119 -6.40 1.13 -27.93
C SER A 119 -5.46 2.00 -28.77
N GLY A 120 -4.25 2.28 -28.30
CA GLY A 120 -3.33 3.22 -28.95
C GLY A 120 -3.70 4.70 -28.78
N LEU A 121 -4.75 5.01 -28.00
CA LEU A 121 -5.19 6.38 -27.77
C LEU A 121 -4.08 7.23 -27.13
N SER A 122 -3.35 6.69 -26.16
CA SER A 122 -2.20 7.38 -25.55
C SER A 122 -1.12 7.74 -26.56
N SER A 123 -0.86 6.85 -27.52
CA SER A 123 0.13 7.07 -28.58
C SER A 123 -0.35 8.16 -29.55
N TRP A 124 -1.62 8.11 -29.97
CA TRP A 124 -2.20 9.11 -30.85
C TRP A 124 -2.17 10.52 -30.23
N ILE A 125 -2.57 10.67 -28.95
CA ILE A 125 -2.49 11.95 -28.23
C ILE A 125 -1.02 12.41 -28.12
N GLY A 126 -0.10 11.48 -27.80
CA GLY A 126 1.32 11.78 -27.71
C GLY A 126 1.92 12.31 -29.01
N GLN A 127 1.49 11.78 -30.16
CA GLN A 127 1.90 12.28 -31.48
C GLN A 127 1.46 13.72 -31.73
N GLN A 128 0.22 14.06 -31.36
CA GLN A 128 -0.28 15.43 -31.52
C GLN A 128 0.43 16.44 -30.60
N LEU A 129 0.99 15.98 -29.49
CA LEU A 129 1.74 16.80 -28.54
C LEU A 129 3.25 16.86 -28.80
N GLN A 130 3.77 16.20 -29.85
CA GLN A 130 5.22 16.20 -30.14
C GLN A 130 5.79 17.61 -30.32
N GLY A 131 5.01 18.56 -30.86
CA GLY A 131 5.43 19.96 -30.97
C GLY A 131 5.75 20.62 -29.63
N ALA A 132 5.06 20.22 -28.55
CA ALA A 132 5.31 20.72 -27.20
C ALA A 132 6.59 20.16 -26.56
N GLY A 133 7.15 19.06 -27.11
CA GLY A 133 8.42 18.49 -26.65
C GLY A 133 9.64 19.37 -26.96
N SER A 134 9.48 20.37 -27.83
CA SER A 134 10.52 21.38 -28.13
C SER A 134 10.56 22.53 -27.11
N LEU A 135 9.55 22.65 -26.25
CA LEU A 135 9.45 23.71 -25.25
C LEU A 135 10.20 23.33 -23.95
N SER A 136 10.71 24.34 -23.25
CA SER A 136 11.33 24.13 -21.93
C SER A 136 10.32 23.56 -20.94
N PRO A 137 10.71 22.58 -20.08
CA PRO A 137 9.82 21.98 -19.08
C PRO A 137 9.13 23.00 -18.18
N ILE A 138 9.79 24.12 -17.87
CA ILE A 138 9.21 25.21 -17.06
C ILE A 138 7.97 25.82 -17.72
N VAL A 139 7.99 26.00 -19.04
CA VAL A 139 6.91 26.63 -19.80
C VAL A 139 5.72 25.69 -19.88
N VAL A 140 5.98 24.39 -20.09
CA VAL A 140 4.93 23.35 -20.13
C VAL A 140 4.25 23.21 -18.76
N ILE A 141 5.02 23.17 -17.67
CA ILE A 141 4.47 23.11 -16.32
C ILE A 141 3.64 24.38 -16.03
N GLY A 142 4.19 25.55 -16.34
CA GLY A 142 3.49 26.83 -16.15
C GLY A 142 2.18 26.91 -16.91
N SER A 143 2.13 26.48 -18.18
CA SER A 143 0.90 26.50 -18.97
C SER A 143 -0.16 25.56 -18.41
N ILE A 144 0.22 24.32 -18.05
CA ILE A 144 -0.71 23.35 -17.46
C ILE A 144 -1.25 23.87 -16.12
N CYS A 145 -0.39 24.41 -15.25
CA CYS A 145 -0.83 24.96 -13.96
C CYS A 145 -1.80 26.13 -14.13
N THR A 146 -1.52 27.07 -15.04
CA THR A 146 -2.43 28.21 -15.29
C THR A 146 -3.77 27.72 -15.83
N LEU A 147 -3.77 26.78 -16.77
CA LEU A 147 -4.97 26.28 -17.46
C LEU A 147 -5.84 25.39 -16.55
N LEU A 148 -5.25 24.69 -15.59
CA LEU A 148 -6.01 23.91 -14.60
C LEU A 148 -6.53 24.75 -13.43
N THR A 149 -5.89 25.89 -13.14
CA THR A 149 -6.22 26.73 -11.97
C THR A 149 -7.24 27.82 -12.31
N PHE A 150 -7.13 28.42 -13.50
CA PHE A 150 -8.00 29.48 -14.00
C PHE A 150 -8.91 28.97 -15.11
#